data_AF-A0A562BYD8-F1
#
_entry.id   AF-A0A562BYD8-F1
#
_cell.length_a   1.000
_cell.length_b   1.000
_cell.length_c   1.000
_cell.angle_alpha   90.00
_cell.angle_beta   90.00
_cell.angle_gamma   90.00
#
_symmetry.space_group_name_H-M   'P 1'
#
loop_
_entity.id
_entity.type
_entity.pdbx_description
1 polymer ?
#
loop_
_entity_poly.entity_id
_entity_poly.type
_entity_poly.pdbx_seq_one_letter_code
_entity_poly.pdbx_strand_id
1 'polypeptide(L)' 'MPDTDDDTRARIVDLLLEKVAEDRFPSIPMMELLQDLLTPDEVPAYAAVLMQKISETTYPSVTMLARLASLADTR' A
#
# COMPACT_ATOMS: atom_id res chain seq x y z
N MET A 1 -7.06 25.98 -11.16
CA MET A 1 -6.05 25.57 -10.17
C MET A 1 -5.87 24.07 -10.35
N PRO A 2 -4.65 23.51 -10.33
CA PRO A 2 -4.52 22.05 -10.29
C PRO A 2 -5.35 21.53 -9.09
N ASP A 3 -6.10 20.46 -9.32
CA ASP A 3 -7.19 20.02 -8.46
C ASP A 3 -6.72 19.72 -7.02
N THR A 4 -7.17 20.53 -6.06
CA THR A 4 -6.84 20.40 -4.62
C THR A 4 -7.22 19.03 -4.04
N ASP A 5 -8.17 18.35 -4.67
CA ASP A 5 -8.63 17.01 -4.30
C ASP A 5 -7.59 15.92 -4.69
N ASP A 6 -6.90 16.11 -5.82
CA ASP A 6 -5.80 15.23 -6.27
C ASP A 6 -4.62 15.31 -5.29
N ASP A 7 -4.30 16.52 -4.83
CA ASP A 7 -3.27 16.79 -3.81
C ASP A 7 -3.65 16.20 -2.43
N THR A 8 -4.94 16.21 -2.08
CA THR A 8 -5.41 15.62 -0.82
C THR A 8 -5.35 14.09 -0.86
N ARG A 9 -5.78 13.45 -1.95
CA ARG A 9 -5.66 11.99 -2.13
C ARG A 9 -4.20 11.56 -2.06
N ALA A 10 -3.32 12.21 -2.84
CA ALA A 10 -1.90 11.88 -2.89
C ALA A 10 -1.26 11.93 -1.49
N ARG A 11 -1.57 12.97 -0.69
CA ARG A 11 -1.08 13.07 0.69
C ARG A 11 -1.60 11.96 1.61
N ILE A 12 -2.84 11.51 1.41
CA ILE A 12 -3.38 10.37 2.18
C ILE A 12 -2.64 9.11 1.77
N VAL A 13 -2.44 8.87 0.47
CA VAL A 13 -1.67 7.73 -0.04
C VAL A 13 -0.26 7.70 0.56
N ASP A 14 0.47 8.82 0.49
CA ASP A 14 1.82 8.93 1.06
C ASP A 14 1.85 8.63 2.55
N LEU A 15 0.92 9.23 3.33
CA LEU A 15 0.82 9.00 4.77
C LEU A 15 0.52 7.54 5.10
N LEU A 16 -0.40 6.92 4.38
CA LEU A 16 -0.77 5.52 4.60
C LEU A 16 0.36 4.58 4.18
N LEU A 17 1.08 4.89 3.10
CA LEU A 17 2.23 4.14 2.63
C LEU A 17 3.35 4.15 3.68
N GLU A 18 3.67 5.33 4.22
CA GLU A 18 4.65 5.52 5.30
C GLU A 18 4.26 4.71 6.53
N LYS A 19 3.01 4.85 7.00
CA LYS A 19 2.50 4.08 8.15
C LYS A 19 2.59 2.59 7.93
N VAL A 20 2.19 2.12 6.74
CA VAL A 20 2.34 0.72 6.40
C VAL A 20 3.81 0.35 6.51
N ALA A 21 4.73 1.06 5.85
CA ALA A 21 6.17 0.75 5.87
C ALA A 21 6.75 0.65 7.30
N GLU A 22 6.42 1.58 8.19
CA GLU A 22 6.98 1.65 9.54
C GLU A 22 6.32 0.66 10.52
N ASP A 23 5.02 0.41 10.39
CA ASP A 23 4.29 -0.41 11.35
C ASP A 23 4.69 -1.88 11.25
N ARG A 24 5.08 -2.50 12.37
CA ARG A 24 5.36 -3.95 12.41
C ARG A 24 4.12 -4.79 12.03
N PHE A 25 2.95 -4.32 12.42
CA PHE A 25 1.66 -4.95 12.15
C PHE A 25 0.69 -3.87 11.64
N PRO A 26 0.75 -3.51 10.34
CA PRO A 26 -0.10 -2.49 9.79
C PRO A 26 -1.58 -2.90 9.88
N SER A 27 -2.43 -1.92 10.11
CA SER A 27 -3.88 -2.12 10.22
C SER A 27 -4.47 -2.59 8.88
N ILE A 28 -5.27 -3.66 8.90
CA ILE A 28 -5.94 -4.18 7.70
C ILE A 28 -6.87 -3.11 7.08
N PRO A 29 -7.77 -2.46 7.82
CA PRO A 29 -8.59 -1.37 7.27
C PRO A 29 -7.78 -0.23 6.64
N MET A 30 -6.61 0.08 7.20
CA MET A 30 -5.73 1.11 6.65
C MET A 30 -5.16 0.70 5.29
N MET A 31 -4.74 -0.56 5.17
CA MET A 31 -4.23 -1.11 3.91
C MET A 31 -5.31 -1.25 2.84
N GLU A 32 -6.57 -1.48 3.24
CA GLU A 32 -7.73 -1.47 2.33
C GLU A 32 -7.97 -0.07 1.78
N LEU A 33 -8.05 0.92 2.67
CA LEU A 33 -8.21 2.31 2.26
C LEU A 33 -7.08 2.77 1.34
N LEU A 34 -5.84 2.41 1.64
CA LEU A 34 -4.71 2.70 0.75
C LEU A 34 -4.94 2.10 -0.64
N GLN A 35 -5.31 0.81 -0.74
CA GLN A 35 -5.58 0.17 -2.03
C GLN A 35 -6.70 0.81 -2.82
N ASP A 36 -7.79 1.22 -2.15
CA ASP A 36 -8.91 1.89 -2.81
C ASP A 36 -8.54 3.28 -3.36
N LEU A 37 -7.50 3.90 -2.81
CA LEU A 37 -7.01 5.22 -3.24
C LEU A 37 -5.87 5.16 -4.25
N LEU A 38 -5.23 3.99 -4.43
CA LEU A 38 -4.09 3.86 -5.34
C LEU A 38 -4.50 4.11 -6.79
N THR A 39 -3.72 4.95 -7.45
CA THR A 39 -3.72 5.05 -8.91
C THR A 39 -2.78 3.99 -9.52
N PRO A 40 -2.92 3.65 -10.81
CA PRO A 40 -2.04 2.68 -11.47
C PRO A 40 -0.54 3.00 -11.35
N ASP A 41 -0.18 4.29 -11.29
CA ASP A 41 1.22 4.74 -11.17
C ASP A 41 1.78 4.56 -9.75
N GLU A 42 0.93 4.48 -8.72
CA GLU A 42 1.32 4.34 -7.32
C GLU A 42 1.35 2.85 -6.87
N VAL A 43 0.70 1.95 -7.62
CA VAL A 43 0.69 0.50 -7.36
C VAL A 43 2.10 -0.09 -7.19
N PRO A 44 3.11 0.24 -8.04
CA PRO A 44 4.47 -0.29 -7.87
C PRO A 44 5.11 0.11 -6.54
N ALA A 45 4.85 1.32 -6.03
CA ALA A 45 5.40 1.79 -4.77
C ALA A 45 4.82 0.99 -3.60
N TYR A 46 3.50 0.78 -3.58
CA TYR A 46 2.87 -0.04 -2.55
C TYR A 46 3.28 -1.51 -2.61
N ALA A 47 3.40 -2.08 -3.80
CA ALA A 47 3.89 -3.45 -3.99
C ALA A 47 5.32 -3.62 -3.44
N ALA A 48 6.21 -2.64 -3.67
CA ALA A 48 7.56 -2.65 -3.15
C ALA A 48 7.59 -2.65 -1.60
N VAL A 49 6.77 -1.82 -0.96
CA VAL A 49 6.65 -1.79 0.51
C VAL A 49 6.16 -3.13 1.07
N LEU A 50 5.12 -3.72 0.46
CA LEU A 50 4.63 -5.04 0.87
C LEU A 50 5.70 -6.12 0.69
N MET A 51 6.41 -6.12 -0.43
CA MET A 51 7.45 -7.09 -0.74
C MET A 51 8.62 -7.00 0.25
N GLN A 52 9.08 -5.78 0.56
CA GLN A 52 10.12 -5.55 1.55
C GLN A 52 9.71 -6.15 2.91
N LYS A 53 8.51 -5.82 3.40
CA LYS A 53 8.04 -6.37 4.66
C LYS A 53 7.92 -7.87 4.69
N ILE A 54 7.40 -8.47 3.63
CA ILE A 54 7.28 -9.93 3.52
C ILE A 54 8.68 -10.56 3.58
N SER A 55 9.68 -9.93 2.96
CA SER A 55 11.06 -10.43 2.98
C SER A 55 11.76 -10.29 4.34
N GLU A 56 11.43 -9.24 5.10
CA GLU A 56 12.04 -8.96 6.40
C GLU A 56 11.36 -9.70 7.57
N THR A 57 10.12 -10.15 7.37
CA THR A 57 9.34 -10.80 8.43
C THR A 57 9.47 -12.32 8.38
N THR A 58 9.65 -12.95 9.54
CA THR A 58 9.75 -14.42 9.64
C THR A 58 8.42 -15.11 9.35
N TYR A 59 7.29 -14.45 9.64
CA TYR A 59 5.94 -15.00 9.50
C TYR A 59 5.04 -13.99 8.80
N PRO A 60 5.09 -13.90 7.46
CA PRO A 60 4.24 -12.98 6.71
C PRO A 60 2.78 -13.41 6.84
N SER A 61 1.88 -12.43 7.00
CA SER A 61 0.45 -12.73 7.04
C SER A 61 -0.05 -13.13 5.66
N VAL A 62 -1.01 -14.05 5.61
CA VAL A 62 -1.71 -14.44 4.38
C VAL A 62 -2.34 -13.23 3.70
N THR A 63 -2.85 -12.28 4.49
CA THR A 63 -3.42 -11.02 3.99
C THR A 63 -2.42 -10.19 3.19
N MET A 64 -1.16 -10.08 3.63
CA MET A 64 -0.13 -9.35 2.89
C MET A 64 0.29 -10.06 1.61
N LEU A 65 0.42 -11.39 1.66
CA LEU A 65 0.75 -12.21 0.48
C LEU A 65 -0.36 -12.12 -0.58
N ALA A 66 -1.62 -12.24 -0.17
CA ALA A 66 -2.77 -12.15 -1.07
C ALA A 66 -2.87 -10.77 -1.74
N ARG A 67 -2.60 -9.69 -1.01
CA ARG A 67 -2.57 -8.33 -1.56
C ARG A 67 -1.46 -8.16 -2.59
N LEU A 68 -0.24 -8.59 -2.27
CA LEU A 68 0.87 -8.52 -3.22
C LEU A 68 0.58 -9.33 -4.50
N ALA A 69 -0.02 -10.51 -4.37
CA ALA A 69 -0.43 -11.32 -5.50
C ALA A 69 -1.49 -10.63 -6.38
N SER A 70 -2.48 -9.98 -5.77
CA SER A 70 -3.51 -9.22 -6.49
C SER A 70 -2.91 -8.05 -7.29
N LEU A 71 -1.92 -7.36 -6.74
CA LEU A 71 -1.23 -6.26 -7.44
C LEU A 71 -0.39 -6.78 -8.60
N ALA A 72 0.17 -7.99 -8.50
CA ALA A 72 0.97 -8.61 -9.57
C ALA A 72 0.11 -9.16 -10.72
N ASP A 73 -1.16 -9.49 -10.47
CA ASP A 73 -2.10 -10.00 -11.48
C ASP A 73 -2.82 -8.88 -12.26
N THR A 74 -2.67 -7.62 -11.82
CA THR A 74 -3.22 -6.47 -12.54
C THR A 74 -2.38 -6.22 -13.80
N ARG A 75 -2.72 -6.93 -14.86
CA ARG A 75 -2.07 -6.92 -16.18
C ARG A 75 -2.91 -6.19 -17.22
#